data_AF-A0AAW1QWY1-F1
#
_entry.id   AF-A0AAW1QWY1-F1
#
_cell.length_a   1.000
_cell.length_b   1.000
_cell.length_c   1.000
_cell.angle_alpha   90.00
_cell.angle_beta   90.00
_cell.angle_gamma   90.00
#
_symmetry.space_group_name_H-M   'P 1'
#
loop_
_entity.id
_entity.type
_entity.pdbx_description
1 polymer ?
#
loop_
_entity_poly.entity_id
_entity_poly.type
_entity_poly.pdbx_seq_one_letter_code
_entity_poly.pdbx_strand_id
1 'polypeptide(L)'
;MTVTFRSLAWLFFTSVLLLVTPAAEAVANNTIIQWNSALQRTIRKLSIANQISSRYFGLLHLAQYQALVTNSLQAKADQVAVAAYAGHFISSYYFPNEQTNNYDLLIQAQVAGLSQPQLDAARSVALPVAIALINSRVNDTSQQWAQFRFAPNNSVGVYQPATAAQTAALYPQLANTTTFITPLARDWYPQQFAKFNHAVIGTSQYDLEYQAVKFYGDANSTTSRNSYQQDTPYFWADDVNTAAITGHWNNITAFVLPANVSLLDTAELFAKLQLAFYDGNIQGWFIKYTTLFWRPITAIRQGDPYHAAVPSWTPLISTPAHPEFPSTHSVTSGAAAAVLARYFGTDNVTFTIGSEYPNQVLAPRTYTSFSAGAIEIANSRVYGGIHFPSSGPVGLSVGALSGNYVYENFAKVVPAGGAASPAGPAIPLTFSDGSFENVGAPQPADGVIASGPAPVLPTITLASEASSAPSLPSSAGSALTPPAVASGR
;
A
#
# COMPACT_ATOMS: atom_id res chain seq x y z
N MET A 1 -20.14 40.05 -16.73
CA MET A 1 -20.19 38.64 -17.17
C MET A 1 -18.94 37.97 -16.67
N THR A 2 -19.05 37.28 -15.54
CA THR A 2 -17.93 36.73 -14.78
C THR A 2 -18.05 35.22 -14.89
N VAL A 3 -17.17 34.57 -15.65
CA VAL A 3 -17.15 33.10 -15.79
C VAL A 3 -16.15 32.57 -14.77
N THR A 4 -16.68 31.93 -13.73
CA THR A 4 -15.91 31.15 -12.75
C THR A 4 -15.56 29.79 -13.38
N PHE A 5 -14.28 29.55 -13.66
CA PHE A 5 -13.78 28.22 -13.97
C PHE A 5 -13.72 27.40 -12.69
N ARG A 6 -14.72 26.54 -12.47
CA ARG A 6 -14.63 25.42 -11.53
C ARG A 6 -14.80 24.11 -12.31
N SER A 7 -13.93 23.15 -11.97
CA SER A 7 -14.04 21.71 -12.24
C SER A 7 -14.07 21.25 -13.71
N LEU A 8 -12.90 20.89 -14.23
CA LEU A 8 -12.75 19.89 -15.31
C LEU A 8 -11.42 19.15 -15.11
N ALA A 9 -11.45 18.08 -14.31
CA ALA A 9 -10.34 17.13 -14.19
C ALA A 9 -10.80 15.75 -13.72
N TRP A 10 -11.97 15.30 -14.16
CA TRP A 10 -12.42 13.91 -14.03
C TRP A 10 -13.38 13.68 -15.19
N LEU A 11 -13.07 12.80 -16.14
CA LEU A 11 -14.03 12.09 -17.00
C LEU A 11 -13.28 11.24 -18.02
N PHE A 12 -13.00 9.99 -17.63
CA PHE A 12 -13.27 8.82 -18.47
C PHE A 12 -13.70 7.68 -17.53
N PHE A 13 -14.91 7.81 -16.99
CA PHE A 13 -15.71 6.69 -16.50
C PHE A 13 -17.13 6.93 -16.99
N THR A 14 -17.75 5.89 -17.55
CA THR A 14 -19.15 5.89 -17.98
C THR A 14 -20.07 6.43 -16.90
N SER A 15 -20.97 7.31 -17.33
CA SER A 15 -21.86 8.16 -16.54
C SER A 15 -22.67 7.42 -15.48
N VAL A 16 -22.17 7.40 -14.24
CA VAL A 16 -23.00 7.44 -13.03
C VAL A 16 -22.81 8.83 -12.46
N LEU A 17 -23.90 9.60 -12.33
CA LEU A 17 -23.90 10.88 -11.63
C LEU A 17 -23.61 10.58 -10.14
N LEU A 18 -22.34 10.44 -9.77
CA LEU A 18 -21.92 10.34 -8.39
C LEU A 18 -22.19 11.70 -7.76
N LEU A 19 -23.19 11.77 -6.88
CA LEU A 19 -23.34 12.88 -5.95
C LEU A 19 -22.09 12.89 -5.07
N VAL A 20 -21.12 13.72 -5.45
CA VAL A 20 -19.96 14.01 -4.59
C VAL A 20 -20.52 14.66 -3.34
N THR A 21 -20.40 13.99 -2.20
CA THR A 21 -20.85 14.55 -0.93
C THR A 21 -19.95 15.73 -0.56
N PRO A 22 -20.44 16.73 0.19
CA PRO A 22 -19.59 17.81 0.69
C PRO A 22 -18.37 17.31 1.47
N ALA A 23 -18.51 16.15 2.13
CA ALA A 23 -17.42 15.45 2.80
C ALA A 23 -16.35 14.96 1.83
N ALA A 24 -16.74 14.28 0.74
CA ALA A 24 -15.82 13.84 -0.30
C ALA A 24 -15.16 15.03 -1.03
N GLU A 25 -15.90 16.12 -1.24
CA GLU A 25 -15.36 17.35 -1.81
C GLU A 25 -14.29 17.99 -0.91
N ALA A 26 -14.52 18.03 0.41
CA ALA A 26 -13.55 18.58 1.36
C ALA A 26 -12.21 17.81 1.35
N VAL A 27 -12.27 16.47 1.31
CA VAL A 27 -11.06 15.63 1.21
C VAL A 27 -10.37 15.83 -0.15
N ALA A 28 -11.14 15.90 -1.24
CA ALA A 28 -10.59 16.15 -2.58
C ALA A 28 -9.94 17.55 -2.71
N ASN A 29 -10.38 18.51 -1.90
CA ASN A 29 -9.82 19.87 -1.83
C ASN A 29 -8.59 19.97 -0.91
N ASN A 30 -8.24 18.93 -0.16
CA ASN A 30 -7.03 18.91 0.66
C ASN A 30 -5.77 18.94 -0.22
N THR A 31 -4.88 19.91 0.01
CA THR A 31 -3.65 20.12 -0.79
C THR A 31 -2.78 18.85 -0.88
N ILE A 32 -2.62 18.09 0.21
CA ILE A 32 -1.82 16.85 0.21
C ILE A 32 -2.44 15.81 -0.73
N ILE A 33 -3.77 15.66 -0.70
CA ILE A 33 -4.50 14.73 -1.56
C ILE A 33 -4.41 15.15 -3.04
N GLN A 34 -4.44 16.45 -3.33
CA GLN A 34 -4.28 16.96 -4.69
C GLN A 34 -2.89 16.70 -5.25
N TRP A 35 -1.83 16.89 -4.45
CA TRP A 35 -0.46 16.57 -4.84
C TRP A 35 -0.23 15.07 -5.01
N ASN A 36 -0.79 14.24 -4.11
CA ASN A 36 -0.83 12.79 -4.28
C ASN A 36 -1.47 12.41 -5.62
N SER A 37 -2.63 12.98 -5.94
CA SER A 37 -3.34 12.72 -7.19
C SER A 37 -2.55 13.18 -8.42
N ALA A 38 -1.86 14.32 -8.33
CA ALA A 38 -1.00 14.83 -9.39
C ALA A 38 0.17 13.90 -9.67
N LEU A 39 0.84 13.40 -8.63
CA LEU A 39 1.92 12.44 -8.80
C LEU A 39 1.40 11.11 -9.34
N GLN A 40 0.24 10.60 -8.87
CA GLN A 40 -0.37 9.39 -9.42
C GLN A 40 -0.64 9.51 -10.94
N ARG A 41 -1.06 10.68 -11.45
CA ARG A 41 -1.21 10.89 -12.91
C ARG A 41 0.12 10.72 -13.65
N THR A 42 1.21 11.26 -13.10
CA THR A 42 2.55 11.11 -13.67
C THR A 42 3.03 9.67 -13.62
N ILE A 43 2.83 8.95 -12.50
CA ILE A 43 3.17 7.53 -12.37
C ILE A 43 2.47 6.69 -13.44
N ARG A 44 1.15 6.87 -13.62
CA ARG A 44 0.36 6.20 -14.68
C ARG A 44 0.93 6.49 -16.07
N LYS A 45 1.09 7.78 -16.39
CA LYS A 45 1.55 8.26 -17.71
C LYS A 45 2.92 7.69 -18.09
N LEU A 46 3.85 7.69 -17.14
CA LEU A 46 5.23 7.25 -17.36
C LEU A 46 5.43 5.75 -17.11
N SER A 47 4.37 5.04 -16.80
CA SER A 47 4.37 3.62 -16.48
C SER A 47 5.41 3.23 -15.41
N ILE A 48 5.42 3.93 -14.28
CA ILE A 48 6.45 3.75 -13.24
C ILE A 48 6.03 2.64 -12.26
N ALA A 49 6.86 1.61 -12.17
CA ALA A 49 6.60 0.46 -11.31
C ALA A 49 6.61 0.78 -9.80
N ASN A 50 5.85 0.00 -9.01
CA ASN A 50 5.61 0.21 -7.57
C ASN A 50 6.88 0.50 -6.74
N GLN A 51 7.91 -0.31 -6.92
CA GLN A 51 9.17 -0.22 -6.18
C GLN A 51 9.95 1.08 -6.44
N ILE A 52 9.68 1.75 -7.56
CA ILE A 52 10.24 3.05 -7.88
C ILE A 52 9.26 4.16 -7.49
N SER A 53 7.96 4.00 -7.78
CA SER A 53 6.96 5.03 -7.48
C SER A 53 6.79 5.28 -5.97
N SER A 54 6.86 4.24 -5.14
CA SER A 54 6.84 4.38 -3.67
C SER A 54 7.93 5.31 -3.12
N ARG A 55 9.11 5.37 -3.76
CA ARG A 55 10.16 6.34 -3.43
C ARG A 55 9.69 7.77 -3.66
N TYR A 56 9.10 8.04 -4.81
CA TYR A 56 8.66 9.38 -5.19
C TYR A 56 7.48 9.85 -4.33
N PHE A 57 6.55 8.95 -4.00
CA PHE A 57 5.51 9.27 -3.03
C PHE A 57 6.09 9.54 -1.64
N GLY A 58 7.07 8.74 -1.18
CA GLY A 58 7.76 8.95 0.09
C GLY A 58 8.42 10.32 0.17
N LEU A 59 9.16 10.70 -0.89
CA LEU A 59 9.80 12.01 -1.00
C LEU A 59 8.80 13.17 -1.00
N LEU A 60 7.72 13.03 -1.78
CA LEU A 60 6.67 14.05 -1.87
C LEU A 60 6.05 14.32 -0.51
N HIS A 61 5.52 13.27 0.12
CA HIS A 61 4.74 13.41 1.35
C HIS A 61 5.62 13.75 2.55
N LEU A 62 6.86 13.23 2.61
CA LEU A 62 7.80 13.60 3.66
C LEU A 62 8.21 15.07 3.55
N ALA A 63 8.48 15.59 2.34
CA ALA A 63 8.78 17.01 2.17
C ALA A 63 7.61 17.91 2.59
N GLN A 64 6.36 17.54 2.23
CA GLN A 64 5.18 18.29 2.64
C GLN A 64 4.99 18.29 4.16
N TYR A 65 5.12 17.13 4.80
CA TYR A 65 5.04 17.01 6.26
C TYR A 65 6.14 17.85 6.95
N GLN A 66 7.41 17.67 6.58
CA GLN A 66 8.53 18.38 7.19
C GLN A 66 8.42 19.89 6.99
N ALA A 67 7.95 20.35 5.84
CA ALA A 67 7.73 21.77 5.56
C ALA A 67 6.61 22.36 6.43
N LEU A 68 5.50 21.63 6.59
CA LEU A 68 4.39 22.06 7.46
C LEU A 68 4.80 22.09 8.94
N VAL A 69 5.53 21.09 9.43
CA VAL A 69 6.07 21.09 10.80
C VAL A 69 7.02 22.27 11.00
N THR A 70 7.93 22.50 10.06
CA THR A 70 8.85 23.65 10.10
C THR A 70 8.08 24.97 10.13
N ASN A 71 7.01 25.10 9.34
CA ASN A 71 6.16 26.28 9.35
C ASN A 71 5.44 26.49 10.68
N SER A 72 4.92 25.42 11.30
CA SER A 72 4.23 25.50 12.60
C SER A 72 5.15 26.00 13.72
N LEU A 73 6.45 25.67 13.67
CA LEU A 73 7.44 26.15 14.64
C LEU A 73 7.85 27.61 14.44
N GLN A 74 7.78 28.09 13.20
CA GLN A 74 8.21 29.43 12.84
C GLN A 74 7.04 30.43 12.75
N ALA A 75 5.80 29.94 12.59
CA ALA A 75 4.57 30.69 12.34
C ALA A 75 4.68 31.72 11.19
N LYS A 76 5.40 31.37 10.10
CA LYS A 76 5.84 32.34 9.09
C LYS A 76 4.97 32.48 7.86
N ALA A 77 4.25 31.44 7.46
CA ALA A 77 3.63 31.41 6.12
C ALA A 77 2.29 30.68 6.08
N ASP A 78 1.57 30.91 4.99
CA ASP A 78 0.35 30.17 4.65
C ASP A 78 0.64 28.67 4.50
N GLN A 79 -0.08 27.82 5.24
CA GLN A 79 0.18 26.39 5.28
C GLN A 79 -0.09 25.69 3.94
N VAL A 80 -1.13 26.11 3.21
CA VAL A 80 -1.45 25.57 1.89
C VAL A 80 -0.32 25.87 0.92
N ALA A 81 0.17 27.11 0.89
CA ALA A 81 1.30 27.50 0.06
C ALA A 81 2.60 26.76 0.40
N VAL A 82 2.89 26.55 1.69
CA VAL A 82 4.07 25.78 2.13
C VAL A 82 4.00 24.34 1.63
N ALA A 83 2.88 23.65 1.85
CA ALA A 83 2.69 22.28 1.36
C ALA A 83 2.71 22.21 -0.17
N ALA A 84 2.17 23.23 -0.84
CA ALA A 84 2.14 23.31 -2.29
C ALA A 84 3.54 23.49 -2.90
N TYR A 85 4.36 24.41 -2.35
CA TYR A 85 5.73 24.59 -2.82
C TYR A 85 6.63 23.38 -2.55
N ALA A 86 6.46 22.70 -1.41
CA ALA A 86 7.19 21.45 -1.14
C ALA A 86 6.81 20.36 -2.16
N GLY A 87 5.51 20.20 -2.43
CA GLY A 87 5.01 19.22 -3.39
C GLY A 87 5.44 19.52 -4.83
N HIS A 88 5.34 20.79 -5.23
CA HIS A 88 5.79 21.28 -6.53
C HIS A 88 7.28 21.03 -6.75
N PHE A 89 8.12 21.37 -5.78
CA PHE A 89 9.57 21.22 -5.92
C PHE A 89 10.00 19.77 -6.10
N ILE A 90 9.55 18.87 -5.22
CA ILE A 90 9.87 17.43 -5.32
C ILE A 90 9.37 16.87 -6.65
N SER A 91 8.10 17.14 -7.00
CA SER A 91 7.49 16.55 -8.19
C SER A 91 8.16 17.06 -9.48
N SER A 92 8.49 18.35 -9.54
CA SER A 92 9.14 18.97 -10.69
C SER A 92 10.61 18.55 -10.82
N TYR A 93 11.31 18.35 -9.71
CA TYR A 93 12.70 17.88 -9.73
C TYR A 93 12.82 16.49 -10.36
N TYR A 94 11.94 15.55 -9.99
CA TYR A 94 11.97 14.19 -10.53
C TYR A 94 11.27 14.05 -11.89
N PHE A 95 10.32 14.95 -12.21
CA PHE A 95 9.54 14.89 -13.44
C PHE A 95 9.43 16.27 -14.11
N PRO A 96 10.54 16.85 -14.58
CA PRO A 96 10.55 18.20 -15.15
C PRO A 96 9.66 18.31 -16.41
N ASN A 97 9.53 17.22 -17.19
CA ASN A 97 8.64 17.19 -18.36
C ASN A 97 7.13 17.27 -18.01
N GLU A 98 6.77 16.98 -16.76
CA GLU A 98 5.38 17.09 -16.27
C GLU A 98 5.14 18.42 -15.54
N GLN A 99 6.17 19.24 -15.33
CA GLN A 99 6.06 20.46 -14.54
C GLN A 99 4.99 21.41 -15.10
N THR A 100 5.13 21.85 -16.35
CA THR A 100 4.22 22.84 -16.94
C THR A 100 2.79 22.32 -17.11
N ASN A 101 2.64 21.04 -17.47
CA ASN A 101 1.34 20.47 -17.83
C ASN A 101 0.57 19.86 -16.63
N ASN A 102 1.21 19.70 -15.47
CA ASN A 102 0.59 19.07 -14.30
C ASN A 102 0.81 19.90 -13.03
N TYR A 103 2.06 20.23 -12.70
CA TYR A 103 2.41 20.77 -11.38
C TYR A 103 2.29 22.30 -11.30
N ASP A 104 2.68 23.03 -12.33
CA ASP A 104 2.59 24.49 -12.39
C ASP A 104 1.12 24.94 -12.32
N LEU A 105 0.23 24.26 -13.04
CA LEU A 105 -1.21 24.52 -12.99
C LEU A 105 -1.80 24.28 -11.59
N LEU A 106 -1.37 23.20 -10.92
CA LEU A 106 -1.86 22.87 -9.59
C LEU A 106 -1.40 23.91 -8.56
N ILE A 107 -0.10 24.25 -8.53
CA ILE A 107 0.39 25.24 -7.57
C ILE A 107 -0.21 26.62 -7.85
N GLN A 108 -0.35 27.01 -9.12
CA GLN A 108 -0.93 28.30 -9.50
C GLN A 108 -2.36 28.44 -8.96
N ALA A 109 -3.16 27.38 -9.05
CA ALA A 109 -4.51 27.36 -8.49
C ALA A 109 -4.51 27.45 -6.95
N GLN A 110 -3.60 26.72 -6.28
CA GLN A 110 -3.55 26.65 -4.81
C GLN A 110 -3.06 27.93 -4.14
N VAL A 111 -2.23 28.72 -4.81
CA VAL A 111 -1.69 29.98 -4.27
C VAL A 111 -2.37 31.22 -4.85
N ALA A 112 -3.44 31.04 -5.64
CA ALA A 112 -4.21 32.11 -6.23
C ALA A 112 -4.81 33.01 -5.13
N GLY A 113 -4.34 34.26 -5.05
CA GLY A 113 -4.80 35.24 -4.06
C GLY A 113 -3.77 35.60 -2.98
N LEU A 114 -2.64 34.91 -2.92
CA LEU A 114 -1.54 35.31 -2.06
C LEU A 114 -0.71 36.43 -2.69
N SER A 115 -0.31 37.40 -1.86
CA SER A 115 0.62 38.46 -2.24
C SER A 115 2.04 37.92 -2.42
N GLN A 116 2.88 38.64 -3.18
CA GLN A 116 4.27 38.26 -3.41
C GLN A 116 5.05 38.00 -2.09
N PRO A 117 4.95 38.83 -1.03
CA PRO A 117 5.60 38.54 0.25
C PRO A 117 5.13 37.23 0.91
N GLN A 118 3.84 36.87 0.78
CA GLN A 118 3.31 35.61 1.30
C GLN A 118 3.86 34.40 0.53
N LEU A 119 3.98 34.53 -0.80
CA LEU A 119 4.61 33.52 -1.65
C LEU A 119 6.09 33.34 -1.30
N ASP A 120 6.82 34.44 -1.10
CA ASP A 120 8.22 34.43 -0.69
C ASP A 120 8.41 33.76 0.68
N ALA A 121 7.55 34.08 1.65
CA ALA A 121 7.55 33.45 2.96
C ALA A 121 7.32 31.93 2.87
N ALA A 122 6.33 31.49 2.09
CA ALA A 122 6.05 30.06 1.90
C ALA A 122 7.24 29.32 1.25
N ARG A 123 7.84 29.89 0.20
CA ARG A 123 9.04 29.32 -0.46
C ARG A 123 10.23 29.23 0.50
N SER A 124 10.43 30.25 1.34
CA SER A 124 11.54 30.28 2.30
C SER A 124 11.50 29.15 3.32
N VAL A 125 10.32 28.59 3.59
CA VAL A 125 10.13 27.42 4.45
C VAL A 125 10.23 26.12 3.65
N ALA A 126 9.51 26.03 2.53
CA ALA A 126 9.34 24.77 1.80
C ALA A 126 10.60 24.32 1.05
N LEU A 127 11.30 25.23 0.36
CA LEU A 127 12.40 24.86 -0.54
C LEU A 127 13.62 24.28 0.19
N PRO A 128 14.09 24.84 1.32
CA PRO A 128 15.23 24.25 2.04
C PRO A 128 14.96 22.81 2.50
N VAL A 129 13.73 22.52 2.94
CA VAL A 129 13.31 21.17 3.34
C VAL A 129 13.37 20.21 2.15
N ALA A 130 12.77 20.58 1.02
CA ALA A 130 12.73 19.72 -0.16
C ALA A 130 14.14 19.48 -0.74
N ILE A 131 14.99 20.51 -0.76
CA ILE A 131 16.39 20.42 -1.20
C ILE A 131 17.19 19.48 -0.28
N ALA A 132 17.07 19.66 1.04
CA ALA A 132 17.76 18.81 2.01
C ALA A 132 17.35 17.33 1.85
N LEU A 133 16.05 17.08 1.63
CA LEU A 133 15.55 15.73 1.42
C LEU A 133 16.10 15.10 0.14
N ILE A 134 16.08 15.82 -1.00
CA ILE A 134 16.69 15.33 -2.25
C ILE A 134 18.17 15.01 -2.05
N ASN A 135 18.91 15.92 -1.42
CA ASN A 135 20.35 15.76 -1.17
C ASN A 135 20.65 14.54 -0.28
N SER A 136 19.79 14.25 0.70
CA SER A 136 19.94 13.07 1.56
C SER A 136 19.85 11.74 0.79
N ARG A 137 19.28 11.75 -0.42
CA ARG A 137 19.00 10.54 -1.22
C ARG A 137 19.93 10.36 -2.42
N VAL A 138 20.88 11.28 -2.67
CA VAL A 138 21.78 11.21 -3.82
C VAL A 138 22.63 9.93 -3.83
N ASN A 139 23.00 9.42 -2.66
CA ASN A 139 23.89 8.26 -2.50
C ASN A 139 23.20 7.03 -1.87
N ASP A 140 21.87 6.94 -1.98
CA ASP A 140 21.07 5.89 -1.31
C ASP A 140 21.12 4.51 -2.00
N THR A 141 21.92 4.36 -3.07
CA THR A 141 22.09 3.20 -3.96
C THR A 141 20.89 2.79 -4.81
N SER A 142 19.72 3.43 -4.67
CA SER A 142 18.50 3.08 -5.41
C SER A 142 18.61 3.23 -6.93
N GLN A 143 19.52 4.09 -7.38
CA GLN A 143 19.81 4.37 -8.79
C GLN A 143 21.18 3.82 -9.23
N GLN A 144 21.88 3.10 -8.36
CA GLN A 144 23.18 2.53 -8.70
C GLN A 144 23.01 1.23 -9.49
N TRP A 145 23.99 0.94 -10.34
CA TRP A 145 24.08 -0.37 -10.98
C TRP A 145 24.36 -1.44 -9.92
N ALA A 146 23.69 -2.58 -10.03
CA ALA A 146 24.00 -3.77 -9.25
C ALA A 146 24.32 -4.93 -10.18
N GLN A 147 25.43 -5.62 -9.88
CA GLN A 147 25.78 -6.84 -10.58
C GLN A 147 24.78 -7.94 -10.22
N PHE A 148 24.10 -8.47 -11.23
CA PHE A 148 23.23 -9.62 -11.07
C PHE A 148 23.43 -10.61 -12.22
N ARG A 149 23.43 -11.90 -11.89
CA ARG A 149 23.48 -13.00 -12.86
C ARG A 149 22.38 -13.98 -12.51
N PHE A 150 21.58 -14.34 -13.51
CA PHE A 150 20.62 -15.42 -13.37
C PHE A 150 21.32 -16.74 -13.07
N ALA A 151 20.64 -17.61 -12.33
CA ALA A 151 21.07 -18.99 -12.20
C ALA A 151 21.06 -19.68 -13.58
N PRO A 152 21.89 -20.72 -13.79
CA PRO A 152 21.80 -21.56 -14.98
C PRO A 152 20.40 -22.12 -15.18
N ASN A 153 20.01 -22.34 -16.44
CA ASN A 153 18.75 -23.03 -16.74
C ASN A 153 18.69 -24.39 -16.02
N ASN A 154 17.51 -24.75 -15.51
CA ASN A 154 17.25 -25.97 -14.74
C ASN A 154 17.83 -25.99 -13.32
N SER A 155 18.27 -24.85 -12.78
CA SER A 155 18.61 -24.73 -11.36
C SER A 155 17.35 -24.82 -10.50
N VAL A 156 17.04 -26.01 -9.99
CA VAL A 156 15.85 -26.28 -9.17
C VAL A 156 15.82 -25.33 -7.96
N GLY A 157 14.68 -24.66 -7.77
CA GLY A 157 14.45 -23.74 -6.65
C GLY A 157 15.07 -22.35 -6.76
N VAL A 158 15.95 -22.11 -7.74
CA VAL A 158 16.67 -20.83 -7.86
C VAL A 158 16.14 -19.99 -9.01
N TYR A 159 16.07 -18.68 -8.80
CA TYR A 159 15.50 -17.72 -9.72
C TYR A 159 16.24 -17.70 -11.07
N GLN A 160 15.43 -17.85 -12.11
CA GLN A 160 15.80 -17.86 -13.52
C GLN A 160 14.81 -16.94 -14.28
N PRO A 161 15.15 -16.47 -15.50
CA PRO A 161 14.17 -15.84 -16.36
C PRO A 161 12.97 -16.76 -16.59
N ALA A 162 11.78 -16.29 -16.25
CA ALA A 162 10.55 -17.09 -16.37
C ALA A 162 10.14 -17.30 -17.84
N THR A 163 10.53 -16.38 -18.72
CA THR A 163 10.24 -16.41 -20.16
C THR A 163 11.42 -15.86 -20.95
N ALA A 164 11.50 -16.17 -22.25
CA ALA A 164 12.54 -15.63 -23.13
C ALA A 164 12.51 -14.09 -23.26
N ALA A 165 11.36 -13.47 -22.98
CA ALA A 165 11.23 -12.01 -23.00
C ALA A 165 11.86 -11.34 -21.77
N GLN A 166 12.09 -12.07 -20.68
CA GLN A 166 12.74 -11.54 -19.48
C GLN A 166 14.26 -11.54 -19.67
N THR A 167 14.80 -10.44 -20.20
CA THR A 167 16.24 -10.30 -20.48
C THR A 167 17.06 -9.73 -19.31
N ALA A 168 16.40 -9.20 -18.28
CA ALA A 168 17.04 -8.62 -17.10
C ALA A 168 16.22 -8.88 -15.82
N ALA A 169 16.91 -8.97 -14.68
CA ALA A 169 16.27 -8.98 -13.37
C ALA A 169 15.99 -7.53 -12.92
N LEU A 170 14.79 -7.28 -12.44
CA LEU A 170 14.30 -5.95 -12.11
C LEU A 170 14.75 -5.51 -10.71
N TYR A 171 15.61 -4.49 -10.68
CA TYR A 171 15.99 -3.71 -9.50
C TYR A 171 16.81 -4.45 -8.40
N PRO A 172 17.84 -5.25 -8.74
CA PRO A 172 18.72 -5.90 -7.75
C PRO A 172 19.38 -4.94 -6.77
N GLN A 173 19.63 -3.68 -7.16
CA GLN A 173 20.22 -2.67 -6.30
C GLN A 173 19.35 -2.31 -5.09
N LEU A 174 18.03 -2.53 -5.16
CA LEU A 174 17.12 -2.21 -4.05
C LEU A 174 17.40 -3.03 -2.80
N ALA A 175 18.01 -4.19 -2.92
CA ALA A 175 18.44 -5.00 -1.77
C ALA A 175 19.45 -4.28 -0.86
N ASN A 176 20.21 -3.32 -1.40
CA ASN A 176 21.22 -2.55 -0.66
C ASN A 176 20.86 -1.07 -0.51
N THR A 177 19.64 -0.71 -0.89
CA THR A 177 19.17 0.68 -0.87
C THR A 177 18.86 1.14 0.54
N THR A 178 19.20 2.39 0.84
CA THR A 178 18.93 2.99 2.15
C THR A 178 17.44 3.23 2.32
N THR A 179 16.88 2.79 3.43
CA THR A 179 15.52 3.10 3.91
C THR A 179 15.40 4.57 4.35
N PHE A 180 14.20 5.03 4.70
CA PHE A 180 13.98 6.35 5.31
C PHE A 180 14.12 6.32 6.83
N ILE A 181 13.53 5.33 7.52
CA ILE A 181 13.50 5.28 8.99
C ILE A 181 13.90 3.91 9.52
N THR A 182 13.38 2.86 8.90
CA THR A 182 13.60 1.47 9.33
C THR A 182 15.09 1.14 9.19
N PRO A 183 15.75 0.48 10.14
CA PRO A 183 17.12 0.02 9.94
C PRO A 183 17.21 -0.86 8.70
N LEU A 184 18.37 -0.86 8.05
CA LEU A 184 18.59 -1.70 6.87
C LEU A 184 18.35 -3.17 7.21
N ALA A 185 17.82 -3.89 6.22
CA ALA A 185 17.50 -5.29 6.33
C ALA A 185 18.64 -6.08 7.00
N ARG A 186 19.82 -6.09 6.40
CA ARG A 186 21.02 -6.78 6.90
C ARG A 186 21.37 -6.52 8.37
N ASP A 187 21.05 -5.34 8.91
CA ASP A 187 21.40 -4.92 10.27
C ASP A 187 20.27 -5.25 11.28
N TRP A 188 19.05 -5.43 10.80
CA TRP A 188 17.86 -5.77 11.59
C TRP A 188 17.49 -7.26 11.52
N TYR A 189 17.94 -7.94 10.47
CA TYR A 189 17.37 -9.19 9.99
C TYR A 189 17.75 -10.50 10.68
N PRO A 190 18.97 -10.74 11.21
CA PRO A 190 19.41 -12.11 11.49
C PRO A 190 18.47 -12.93 12.40
N GLN A 191 17.83 -12.31 13.40
CA GLN A 191 16.94 -13.00 14.34
C GLN A 191 15.47 -13.05 13.89
N GLN A 192 14.98 -12.00 13.22
CA GLN A 192 13.59 -11.93 12.76
C GLN A 192 13.39 -12.68 11.44
N PHE A 193 14.46 -12.96 10.68
CA PHE A 193 14.37 -13.60 9.37
C PHE A 193 14.36 -15.13 9.42
N ALA A 194 14.90 -15.75 10.48
CA ALA A 194 14.83 -17.19 10.69
C ALA A 194 13.38 -17.72 10.69
N LYS A 195 12.39 -16.86 10.97
CA LYS A 195 10.95 -17.17 10.95
C LYS A 195 10.29 -16.94 9.58
N PHE A 196 10.91 -16.18 8.68
CA PHE A 196 10.37 -15.81 7.37
C PHE A 196 11.03 -16.65 6.28
N ASN A 197 10.59 -17.89 6.15
CA ASN A 197 11.09 -18.81 5.14
C ASN A 197 10.00 -19.13 4.11
N HIS A 198 10.42 -19.35 2.88
CA HIS A 198 9.59 -20.03 1.90
C HIS A 198 9.53 -21.52 2.23
N ALA A 199 8.52 -22.21 1.72
CA ALA A 199 8.46 -23.66 1.82
C ALA A 199 9.69 -24.31 1.16
N VAL A 200 10.26 -25.31 1.86
CA VAL A 200 11.46 -26.03 1.40
C VAL A 200 11.05 -27.12 0.41
N ILE A 201 11.70 -27.17 -0.76
CA ILE A 201 11.40 -28.16 -1.80
C ILE A 201 11.59 -29.58 -1.26
N GLY A 202 10.61 -30.45 -1.50
CA GLY A 202 10.59 -31.83 -0.98
C GLY A 202 9.92 -31.98 0.38
N THR A 203 9.36 -30.90 0.94
CA THR A 203 8.50 -30.97 2.13
C THR A 203 7.03 -31.00 1.73
N SER A 204 6.19 -31.59 2.59
CA SER A 204 4.73 -31.62 2.36
C SER A 204 4.12 -30.22 2.22
N GLN A 205 4.66 -29.23 2.92
CA GLN A 205 4.23 -27.83 2.79
C GLN A 205 4.51 -27.29 1.38
N TYR A 206 5.70 -27.55 0.82
CA TYR A 206 6.01 -27.13 -0.54
C TYR A 206 5.12 -27.83 -1.56
N ASP A 207 4.85 -29.11 -1.39
CA ASP A 207 3.98 -29.87 -2.29
C ASP A 207 2.56 -29.28 -2.30
N LEU A 208 1.99 -28.95 -1.12
CA LEU A 208 0.69 -28.29 -1.01
C LEU A 208 0.68 -26.94 -1.72
N GLU A 209 1.71 -26.12 -1.48
CA GLU A 209 1.86 -24.80 -2.09
C GLU A 209 2.02 -24.86 -3.61
N TYR A 210 2.81 -25.82 -4.11
CA TYR A 210 3.01 -26.07 -5.52
C TYR A 210 1.70 -26.50 -6.20
N GLN A 211 0.95 -27.44 -5.61
CA GLN A 211 -0.33 -27.87 -6.17
C GLN A 211 -1.37 -26.75 -6.14
N ALA A 212 -1.41 -25.95 -5.06
CA ALA A 212 -2.33 -24.81 -4.96
C ALA A 212 -2.08 -23.79 -6.07
N VAL A 213 -0.85 -23.32 -6.27
CA VAL A 213 -0.54 -22.34 -7.33
C VAL A 213 -0.67 -22.95 -8.73
N LYS A 214 -0.34 -24.23 -8.91
CA LYS A 214 -0.55 -24.92 -10.20
C LYS A 214 -2.02 -25.00 -10.57
N PHE A 215 -2.89 -25.31 -9.61
CA PHE A 215 -4.34 -25.40 -9.80
C PHE A 215 -4.94 -24.00 -9.99
N TYR A 216 -4.78 -23.12 -9.01
CA TYR A 216 -5.40 -21.80 -9.03
C TYR A 216 -4.76 -20.81 -9.99
N GLY A 217 -3.54 -21.02 -10.44
CA GLY A 217 -2.80 -20.08 -11.29
C GLY A 217 -2.89 -20.35 -12.78
N ASP A 218 -3.41 -21.51 -13.22
CA ASP A 218 -3.44 -21.89 -14.63
C ASP A 218 -4.38 -20.99 -15.44
N ALA A 219 -3.84 -20.26 -16.42
CA ALA A 219 -4.62 -19.37 -17.29
C ALA A 219 -5.64 -20.12 -18.16
N ASN A 220 -5.38 -21.41 -18.45
CA ASN A 220 -6.23 -22.20 -19.34
C ASN A 220 -7.35 -22.95 -18.59
N SER A 221 -7.32 -22.94 -17.27
CA SER A 221 -8.35 -23.62 -16.48
C SER A 221 -9.65 -22.82 -16.42
N THR A 222 -10.76 -23.50 -16.72
CA THR A 222 -12.13 -22.95 -16.61
C THR A 222 -12.85 -23.41 -15.34
N THR A 223 -12.25 -24.30 -14.54
CA THR A 223 -12.87 -24.91 -13.35
C THR A 223 -12.09 -24.68 -12.06
N SER A 224 -10.85 -24.20 -12.14
CA SER A 224 -9.99 -24.04 -10.95
C SER A 224 -10.28 -22.80 -10.11
N ARG A 225 -11.09 -21.86 -10.63
CA ARG A 225 -11.45 -20.61 -9.95
C ARG A 225 -12.94 -20.32 -10.16
N ASN A 226 -13.62 -19.84 -9.12
CA ASN A 226 -14.92 -19.18 -9.31
C ASN A 226 -14.73 -17.77 -9.92
N SER A 227 -15.82 -17.10 -10.31
CA SER A 227 -15.75 -15.77 -10.96
C SER A 227 -15.01 -14.74 -10.10
N TYR A 228 -15.27 -14.69 -8.80
CA TYR A 228 -14.60 -13.77 -7.90
C TYR A 228 -13.08 -14.02 -7.85
N GLN A 229 -12.65 -15.29 -7.73
CA GLN A 229 -11.23 -15.68 -7.76
C GLN A 229 -10.59 -15.44 -9.13
N GLN A 230 -11.34 -15.60 -10.22
CA GLN A 230 -10.89 -15.31 -11.58
C GLN A 230 -10.61 -13.81 -11.77
N ASP A 231 -11.44 -12.94 -11.20
CA ASP A 231 -11.30 -11.49 -11.32
C ASP A 231 -10.25 -10.91 -10.38
N THR A 232 -10.00 -11.55 -9.24
CA THR A 232 -9.16 -11.04 -8.15
C THR A 232 -7.71 -10.70 -8.58
N PRO A 233 -6.98 -11.54 -9.36
CA PRO A 233 -5.65 -11.21 -9.87
C PRO A 233 -5.60 -9.94 -10.71
N TYR A 234 -6.64 -9.70 -11.49
CA TYR A 234 -6.75 -8.51 -12.32
C TYR A 234 -7.15 -7.29 -11.48
N PHE A 235 -8.07 -7.48 -10.53
CA PHE A 235 -8.51 -6.42 -9.62
C PHE A 235 -7.32 -5.76 -8.91
N TRP A 236 -6.38 -6.58 -8.44
CA TRP A 236 -5.15 -6.19 -7.74
C TRP A 236 -3.89 -6.33 -8.59
N ALA A 237 -4.00 -6.33 -9.93
CA ALA A 237 -2.83 -6.44 -10.80
C ALA A 237 -1.86 -5.28 -10.53
N ASP A 238 -2.41 -4.06 -10.56
CA ASP A 238 -1.72 -2.80 -10.31
C ASP A 238 -0.40 -2.69 -11.07
N ASP A 239 -0.46 -3.00 -12.37
CA ASP A 239 0.66 -3.00 -13.30
C ASP A 239 1.21 -1.59 -13.55
N VAL A 240 2.34 -1.51 -14.26
CA VAL A 240 3.11 -0.27 -14.46
C VAL A 240 2.30 0.90 -15.01
N ASN A 241 1.23 0.69 -15.79
CA ASN A 241 0.36 1.73 -16.36
C ASN A 241 -0.77 2.21 -15.41
N THR A 242 -0.84 1.68 -14.21
CA THR A 242 -1.73 2.12 -13.13
C THR A 242 -0.97 3.04 -12.15
N ALA A 243 -1.61 3.51 -11.08
CA ALA A 243 -0.88 4.16 -9.99
C ALA A 243 -0.06 3.18 -9.11
N ALA A 244 0.01 1.90 -9.51
CA ALA A 244 0.58 0.79 -8.77
C ALA A 244 -0.12 0.55 -7.42
N ILE A 245 0.26 -0.53 -6.73
CA ILE A 245 -0.36 -0.91 -5.45
C ILE A 245 -0.21 0.19 -4.38
N THR A 246 0.89 0.97 -4.45
CA THR A 246 1.05 2.20 -3.63
C THR A 246 -0.07 3.20 -3.88
N GLY A 247 -0.35 3.55 -5.13
CA GLY A 247 -1.42 4.50 -5.46
C GLY A 247 -2.81 3.97 -5.10
N HIS A 248 -3.03 2.66 -5.24
CA HIS A 248 -4.28 2.01 -4.84
C HIS A 248 -4.53 2.21 -3.33
N TRP A 249 -3.54 1.94 -2.47
CA TRP A 249 -3.64 2.22 -1.04
C TRP A 249 -3.73 3.70 -0.70
N ASN A 250 -3.16 4.59 -1.51
CA ASN A 250 -3.35 6.04 -1.35
C ASN A 250 -4.80 6.45 -1.61
N ASN A 251 -5.48 5.81 -2.56
CA ASN A 251 -6.89 6.05 -2.84
C ASN A 251 -7.78 5.51 -1.71
N ILE A 252 -7.45 4.32 -1.17
CA ILE A 252 -8.13 3.78 0.03
C ILE A 252 -7.97 4.75 1.20
N THR A 253 -6.75 5.25 1.44
CA THR A 253 -6.46 6.21 2.51
C THR A 253 -7.27 7.49 2.34
N ALA A 254 -7.30 8.06 1.13
CA ALA A 254 -8.11 9.24 0.85
C ALA A 254 -9.61 8.97 1.06
N PHE A 255 -10.11 7.77 0.71
CA PHE A 255 -11.51 7.40 0.87
C PHE A 255 -11.95 7.36 2.34
N VAL A 256 -11.09 6.87 3.24
CA VAL A 256 -11.44 6.69 4.67
C VAL A 256 -11.14 7.92 5.54
N LEU A 257 -10.49 8.96 4.99
CA LEU A 257 -10.19 10.17 5.74
C LEU A 257 -11.47 10.95 6.08
N PRO A 258 -11.60 11.48 7.32
CA PRO A 258 -12.73 12.31 7.68
C PRO A 258 -12.63 13.67 6.98
N ALA A 259 -13.79 14.24 6.64
CA ALA A 259 -13.87 15.50 5.89
C ALA A 259 -13.19 16.70 6.56
N ASN A 260 -13.07 16.68 7.89
CA ASN A 260 -12.49 17.74 8.71
C ASN A 260 -11.03 17.45 9.10
N VAL A 261 -10.36 16.46 8.51
CA VAL A 261 -8.94 16.19 8.76
C VAL A 261 -8.10 17.43 8.44
N SER A 262 -7.18 17.80 9.35
CA SER A 262 -6.33 18.96 9.15
C SER A 262 -5.29 18.70 8.07
N LEU A 263 -4.78 19.77 7.45
CA LEU A 263 -3.72 19.65 6.44
C LEU A 263 -2.47 18.96 6.99
N LEU A 264 -2.08 19.27 8.23
CA LEU A 264 -0.92 18.68 8.90
C LEU A 264 -1.15 17.19 9.20
N ASP A 265 -2.34 16.81 9.69
CA ASP A 265 -2.66 15.41 9.98
C ASP A 265 -2.69 14.56 8.70
N THR A 266 -3.22 15.11 7.60
CA THR A 266 -3.17 14.44 6.29
C THR A 266 -1.72 14.27 5.83
N ALA A 267 -0.89 15.30 5.96
CA ALA A 267 0.52 15.24 5.57
C ALA A 267 1.28 14.19 6.40
N GLU A 268 1.02 14.14 7.71
CA GLU A 268 1.62 13.17 8.62
C GLU A 268 1.21 11.73 8.26
N LEU A 269 -0.09 11.47 8.08
CA LEU A 269 -0.58 10.14 7.74
C LEU A 269 0.02 9.65 6.41
N PHE A 270 -0.03 10.47 5.38
CA PHE A 270 0.54 10.09 4.09
C PHE A 270 2.05 9.90 4.18
N ALA A 271 2.78 10.75 4.91
CA ALA A 271 4.23 10.56 5.09
C ALA A 271 4.54 9.23 5.82
N LYS A 272 3.85 8.92 6.93
CA LYS A 272 3.98 7.62 7.62
C LYS A 272 3.71 6.44 6.67
N LEU A 273 2.62 6.53 5.91
CA LEU A 273 2.21 5.49 4.98
C LEU A 273 3.25 5.25 3.88
N GLN A 274 3.72 6.32 3.24
CA GLN A 274 4.68 6.19 2.14
C GLN A 274 6.07 5.73 2.62
N LEU A 275 6.50 6.18 3.80
CA LEU A 275 7.76 5.70 4.38
C LEU A 275 7.67 4.22 4.72
N ALA A 276 6.54 3.76 5.27
CA ALA A 276 6.29 2.35 5.53
C ALA A 276 6.29 1.51 4.24
N PHE A 277 5.70 2.02 3.16
CA PHE A 277 5.70 1.36 1.85
C PHE A 277 7.09 1.23 1.27
N TYR A 278 7.83 2.34 1.23
CA TYR A 278 9.16 2.34 0.65
C TYR A 278 10.11 1.47 1.46
N ASP A 279 10.17 1.68 2.78
CA ASP A 279 11.03 0.91 3.67
C ASP A 279 10.68 -0.58 3.60
N GLY A 280 9.39 -0.90 3.68
CA GLY A 280 8.91 -2.27 3.54
C GLY A 280 9.31 -2.88 2.20
N ASN A 281 9.16 -2.17 1.09
CA ASN A 281 9.60 -2.66 -0.21
C ASN A 281 11.11 -2.90 -0.27
N ILE A 282 11.94 -2.04 0.32
CA ILE A 282 13.39 -2.29 0.44
C ILE A 282 13.66 -3.57 1.24
N GLN A 283 12.93 -3.79 2.35
CA GLN A 283 12.99 -5.04 3.12
C GLN A 283 12.63 -6.25 2.24
N GLY A 284 11.49 -6.21 1.54
CA GLY A 284 11.06 -7.26 0.62
C GLY A 284 12.05 -7.52 -0.51
N TRP A 285 12.68 -6.47 -1.05
CA TRP A 285 13.69 -6.58 -2.11
C TRP A 285 15.00 -7.19 -1.62
N PHE A 286 15.43 -6.86 -0.41
CA PHE A 286 16.53 -7.55 0.23
C PHE A 286 16.25 -9.05 0.27
N ILE A 287 15.08 -9.45 0.79
CA ILE A 287 14.70 -10.87 0.88
C ILE A 287 14.70 -11.56 -0.49
N LYS A 288 14.10 -10.91 -1.49
CA LYS A 288 14.05 -11.45 -2.87
C LYS A 288 15.43 -11.77 -3.39
N TYR A 289 16.36 -10.83 -3.23
CA TYR A 289 17.70 -10.94 -3.80
C TYR A 289 18.71 -11.68 -2.92
N THR A 290 18.38 -11.98 -1.67
CA THR A 290 19.15 -12.94 -0.84
C THR A 290 18.63 -14.36 -1.00
N THR A 291 17.32 -14.54 -1.11
CA THR A 291 16.67 -15.87 -1.19
C THR A 291 16.76 -16.43 -2.61
N LEU A 292 16.57 -15.57 -3.61
CA LEU A 292 16.58 -15.93 -5.03
C LEU A 292 15.65 -17.10 -5.36
N PHE A 293 14.47 -17.18 -4.74
CA PHE A 293 13.53 -18.27 -5.01
C PHE A 293 12.90 -18.16 -6.40
N TRP A 294 12.74 -19.29 -7.08
CA TRP A 294 12.14 -19.36 -8.41
C TRP A 294 10.65 -19.03 -8.44
N ARG A 295 10.14 -18.62 -9.60
CA ARG A 295 8.72 -18.33 -9.82
C ARG A 295 7.91 -19.61 -10.07
N PRO A 296 6.59 -19.65 -9.76
CA PRO A 296 5.75 -20.81 -10.03
C PRO A 296 5.78 -21.29 -11.48
N ILE A 297 5.79 -20.37 -12.45
CA ILE A 297 5.92 -20.73 -13.87
C ILE A 297 7.20 -21.51 -14.19
N THR A 298 8.33 -21.15 -13.58
CA THR A 298 9.60 -21.87 -13.74
C THR A 298 9.50 -23.24 -13.09
N ALA A 299 9.03 -23.28 -11.83
CA ALA A 299 8.86 -24.51 -11.06
C ALA A 299 7.97 -25.53 -11.79
N ILE A 300 6.82 -25.07 -12.28
CA ILE A 300 5.83 -25.94 -12.90
C ILE A 300 6.26 -26.40 -14.29
N ARG A 301 6.85 -25.51 -15.11
CA ARG A 301 7.29 -25.87 -16.47
C ARG A 301 8.50 -26.78 -16.48
N GLN A 302 9.45 -26.58 -15.57
CA GLN A 302 10.68 -27.38 -15.49
C GLN A 302 10.49 -28.64 -14.64
N GLY A 303 9.54 -28.63 -13.70
CA GLY A 303 9.43 -29.66 -12.67
C GLY A 303 10.57 -29.58 -11.65
N ASP A 304 10.52 -30.49 -10.68
CA ASP A 304 11.54 -30.72 -9.66
C ASP A 304 11.63 -32.23 -9.36
N PRO A 305 12.51 -32.69 -8.44
CA PRO A 305 12.62 -34.12 -8.12
C PRO A 305 11.33 -34.79 -7.61
N TYR A 306 10.35 -34.01 -7.17
CA TYR A 306 9.08 -34.47 -6.57
C TYR A 306 7.87 -34.20 -7.49
N HIS A 307 7.98 -33.25 -8.42
CA HIS A 307 6.90 -32.85 -9.32
C HIS A 307 7.30 -32.96 -10.80
N ALA A 308 6.51 -33.70 -11.57
CA ALA A 308 6.69 -33.78 -13.02
C ALA A 308 6.50 -32.42 -13.71
N ALA A 309 7.35 -32.15 -14.70
CA ALA A 309 7.29 -30.96 -15.54
C ALA A 309 5.97 -30.85 -16.32
N VAL A 310 5.43 -29.64 -16.40
CA VAL A 310 4.26 -29.29 -17.24
C VAL A 310 4.64 -28.11 -18.14
N PRO A 311 5.36 -28.33 -19.26
CA PRO A 311 5.90 -27.25 -20.09
C PRO A 311 4.87 -26.28 -20.66
N SER A 312 3.62 -26.71 -20.82
CA SER A 312 2.51 -25.91 -21.35
C SER A 312 1.83 -25.02 -20.30
N TRP A 313 2.06 -25.23 -19.00
CA TRP A 313 1.40 -24.46 -17.96
C TRP A 313 1.74 -22.98 -18.10
N THR A 314 0.78 -22.08 -17.88
CA THR A 314 1.02 -20.64 -17.96
C THR A 314 0.22 -19.92 -16.88
N PRO A 315 0.81 -18.92 -16.20
CA PRO A 315 0.10 -18.16 -15.17
C PRO A 315 -0.97 -17.26 -15.77
N LEU A 316 -2.03 -17.00 -15.01
CA LEU A 316 -3.15 -16.15 -15.41
C LEU A 316 -2.75 -14.69 -15.67
N ILE A 317 -1.81 -14.16 -14.89
CA ILE A 317 -1.21 -12.83 -15.12
C ILE A 317 0.28 -12.95 -15.42
N SER A 318 0.83 -11.92 -16.07
CA SER A 318 2.24 -11.89 -16.45
C SER A 318 3.14 -12.02 -15.23
N THR A 319 4.12 -12.93 -15.30
CA THR A 319 5.11 -13.10 -14.23
C THR A 319 6.09 -11.92 -14.25
N PRO A 320 6.26 -11.18 -13.14
CA PRO A 320 7.26 -10.11 -13.08
C PRO A 320 8.70 -10.65 -13.11
N ALA A 321 9.62 -9.89 -13.71
CA ALA A 321 11.02 -10.26 -13.90
C ALA A 321 11.89 -10.02 -12.65
N HIS A 322 11.51 -10.62 -11.52
CA HIS A 322 12.29 -10.63 -10.29
C HIS A 322 12.02 -11.87 -9.43
N PRO A 323 12.88 -12.20 -8.45
CA PRO A 323 12.69 -13.35 -7.57
C PRO A 323 11.31 -13.37 -6.89
N GLU A 324 10.85 -14.57 -6.56
CA GLU A 324 9.50 -14.83 -6.08
C GLU A 324 9.31 -14.34 -4.64
N PHE A 325 10.16 -14.75 -3.70
CA PHE A 325 9.83 -14.65 -2.29
C PHE A 325 10.37 -13.38 -1.61
N PRO A 326 9.57 -12.66 -0.78
CA PRO A 326 8.13 -12.75 -0.61
C PRO A 326 7.40 -11.85 -1.63
N SER A 327 6.07 -11.82 -1.62
CA SER A 327 5.29 -10.90 -2.45
C SER A 327 5.42 -9.45 -1.96
N THR A 328 6.00 -8.55 -2.76
CA THR A 328 6.12 -7.11 -2.42
C THR A 328 4.81 -6.34 -2.54
N HIS A 329 3.84 -6.84 -3.33
CA HIS A 329 2.45 -6.36 -3.28
C HIS A 329 1.86 -6.60 -1.88
N SER A 330 2.11 -7.77 -1.30
CA SER A 330 1.69 -8.09 0.06
C SER A 330 2.47 -7.27 1.10
N VAL A 331 3.76 -7.04 0.90
CA VAL A 331 4.54 -6.12 1.76
C VAL A 331 3.95 -4.71 1.81
N THR A 332 3.65 -4.11 0.65
CA THR A 332 3.04 -2.78 0.60
C THR A 332 1.69 -2.78 1.34
N SER A 333 0.90 -3.84 1.17
CA SER A 333 -0.44 -3.95 1.77
C SER A 333 -0.43 -4.20 3.27
N GLY A 334 0.50 -5.02 3.76
CA GLY A 334 0.70 -5.22 5.20
C GLY A 334 1.17 -3.95 5.90
N ALA A 335 2.04 -3.17 5.25
CA ALA A 335 2.45 -1.85 5.72
C ALA A 335 1.26 -0.88 5.78
N ALA A 336 0.39 -0.90 4.77
CA ALA A 336 -0.80 -0.06 4.71
C ALA A 336 -1.76 -0.37 5.85
N ALA A 337 -2.12 -1.65 5.99
CA ALA A 337 -3.02 -2.09 7.05
C ALA A 337 -2.49 -1.72 8.43
N ALA A 338 -1.19 -1.91 8.70
CA ALA A 338 -0.59 -1.57 9.99
C ALA A 338 -0.62 -0.06 10.27
N VAL A 339 -0.21 0.78 9.32
CA VAL A 339 -0.20 2.25 9.52
C VAL A 339 -1.62 2.78 9.68
N LEU A 340 -2.55 2.37 8.83
CA LEU A 340 -3.93 2.83 8.86
C LEU A 340 -4.66 2.35 10.12
N ALA A 341 -4.49 1.08 10.52
CA ALA A 341 -5.07 0.59 11.74
C ALA A 341 -4.62 1.41 12.95
N ARG A 342 -3.32 1.72 13.06
CA ARG A 342 -2.79 2.56 14.15
C ARG A 342 -3.31 3.99 14.10
N TYR A 343 -3.44 4.58 12.91
CA TYR A 343 -4.00 5.91 12.75
C TYR A 343 -5.45 6.00 13.21
N PHE A 344 -6.30 5.04 12.81
CA PHE A 344 -7.71 5.00 13.18
C PHE A 344 -7.97 4.39 14.56
N GLY A 345 -6.95 3.83 15.22
CA GLY A 345 -7.09 3.08 16.46
C GLY A 345 -7.82 1.73 16.31
N THR A 346 -8.07 1.29 15.07
CA THR A 346 -8.78 0.04 14.74
C THR A 346 -8.46 -0.39 13.32
N ASP A 347 -8.38 -1.70 13.09
CA ASP A 347 -8.32 -2.30 11.75
C ASP A 347 -9.69 -2.35 11.07
N ASN A 348 -10.79 -2.30 11.84
CA ASN A 348 -12.16 -2.45 11.39
C ASN A 348 -12.72 -1.14 10.80
N VAL A 349 -12.16 -0.71 9.68
CA VAL A 349 -12.64 0.43 8.90
C VAL A 349 -13.20 -0.07 7.57
N THR A 350 -14.48 0.23 7.32
CA THR A 350 -15.13 -0.14 6.06
C THR A 350 -14.72 0.79 4.94
N PHE A 351 -14.34 0.24 3.78
CA PHE A 351 -14.07 1.02 2.58
C PHE A 351 -14.52 0.30 1.31
N THR A 352 -14.85 1.09 0.29
CA THR A 352 -15.16 0.58 -1.06
C THR A 352 -14.13 1.13 -2.03
N ILE A 353 -13.56 0.26 -2.86
CA ILE A 353 -12.52 0.63 -3.82
C ILE A 353 -12.74 -0.07 -5.16
N GLY A 354 -12.35 0.57 -6.26
CA GLY A 354 -12.40 0.00 -7.61
C GLY A 354 -11.02 -0.44 -8.10
N SER A 355 -10.98 -1.19 -9.20
CA SER A 355 -9.73 -1.58 -9.85
C SER A 355 -9.31 -0.58 -10.93
N GLU A 356 -8.01 -0.37 -11.09
CA GLU A 356 -7.41 0.37 -12.21
C GLU A 356 -7.06 -0.53 -13.41
N TYR A 357 -7.45 -1.81 -13.39
CA TYR A 357 -7.10 -2.72 -14.46
C TYR A 357 -7.66 -2.24 -15.81
N PRO A 358 -6.81 -1.99 -16.81
CA PRO A 358 -7.22 -1.26 -18.01
C PRO A 358 -8.01 -2.12 -19.00
N ASN A 359 -7.85 -3.45 -18.94
CA ASN A 359 -8.35 -4.35 -19.99
C ASN A 359 -9.73 -4.93 -19.68
N GLN A 360 -10.28 -4.69 -18.49
CA GLN A 360 -11.64 -5.12 -18.15
C GLN A 360 -12.24 -4.24 -17.06
N VAL A 361 -13.56 -4.02 -17.12
CA VAL A 361 -14.28 -3.29 -16.07
C VAL A 361 -14.61 -4.27 -14.95
N LEU A 362 -14.08 -4.01 -13.77
CA LEU A 362 -14.35 -4.79 -12.56
C LEU A 362 -15.20 -3.98 -11.60
N ALA A 363 -16.22 -4.62 -11.02
CA ALA A 363 -17.07 -3.97 -10.04
C ALA A 363 -16.25 -3.55 -8.80
N PRO A 364 -16.51 -2.36 -8.22
CA PRO A 364 -15.92 -1.99 -6.95
C PRO A 364 -16.21 -3.02 -5.85
N ARG A 365 -15.24 -3.24 -4.96
CA ARG A 365 -15.32 -4.18 -3.85
C ARG A 365 -15.35 -3.43 -2.53
N THR A 366 -16.10 -3.96 -1.57
CA THR A 366 -16.23 -3.40 -0.22
C THR A 366 -15.59 -4.33 0.80
N TYR A 367 -14.79 -3.74 1.68
CA TYR A 367 -14.05 -4.41 2.75
C TYR A 367 -14.49 -3.85 4.09
N THR A 368 -14.48 -4.67 5.13
CA THR A 368 -14.81 -4.27 6.52
C THR A 368 -13.58 -3.99 7.38
N SER A 369 -12.39 -4.30 6.88
CA SER A 369 -11.12 -4.00 7.53
C SER A 369 -9.98 -3.81 6.53
N PHE A 370 -8.91 -3.11 6.93
CA PHE A 370 -7.72 -2.98 6.08
C PHE A 370 -7.02 -4.32 5.88
N SER A 371 -6.93 -5.14 6.93
CA SER A 371 -6.38 -6.49 6.84
C SER A 371 -7.13 -7.38 5.84
N ALA A 372 -8.46 -7.28 5.73
CA ALA A 372 -9.25 -8.04 4.76
C ALA A 372 -8.86 -7.70 3.31
N GLY A 373 -8.72 -6.40 2.99
CA GLY A 373 -8.22 -5.97 1.69
C GLY A 373 -6.79 -6.45 1.43
N ALA A 374 -5.91 -6.34 2.41
CA ALA A 374 -4.52 -6.81 2.31
C ALA A 374 -4.40 -8.33 2.08
N ILE A 375 -5.26 -9.13 2.73
CA ILE A 375 -5.32 -10.58 2.54
C ILE A 375 -5.81 -10.93 1.13
N GLU A 376 -6.82 -10.22 0.61
CA GLU A 376 -7.29 -10.45 -0.76
C GLU A 376 -6.18 -10.12 -1.78
N ILE A 377 -5.42 -9.05 -1.57
CA ILE A 377 -4.25 -8.71 -2.38
C ILE A 377 -3.20 -9.83 -2.34
N ALA A 378 -2.92 -10.41 -1.18
CA ALA A 378 -2.01 -11.54 -1.07
C ALA A 378 -2.50 -12.77 -1.87
N ASN A 379 -3.78 -13.11 -1.72
CA ASN A 379 -4.40 -14.24 -2.43
C ASN A 379 -4.46 -14.02 -3.95
N SER A 380 -4.62 -12.77 -4.40
CA SER A 380 -4.61 -12.42 -5.82
C SER A 380 -3.36 -12.90 -6.55
N ARG A 381 -2.23 -13.00 -5.84
CA ARG A 381 -0.94 -13.38 -6.44
C ARG A 381 -0.83 -14.89 -6.66
N VAL A 382 -1.52 -15.68 -5.82
CA VAL A 382 -1.66 -17.14 -5.98
C VAL A 382 -2.64 -17.45 -7.11
N TYR A 383 -3.81 -16.82 -7.09
CA TYR A 383 -4.80 -16.93 -8.18
C TYR A 383 -4.25 -16.45 -9.53
N GLY A 384 -3.31 -15.50 -9.50
CA GLY A 384 -2.60 -15.02 -10.68
C GLY A 384 -1.51 -15.98 -11.19
N GLY A 385 -1.15 -17.01 -10.42
CA GLY A 385 -0.11 -17.99 -10.77
C GLY A 385 1.33 -17.46 -10.63
N ILE A 386 1.55 -16.36 -9.91
CA ILE A 386 2.86 -15.69 -9.88
C ILE A 386 3.57 -15.76 -8.53
N HIS A 387 2.90 -16.24 -7.49
CA HIS A 387 3.45 -16.42 -6.15
C HIS A 387 2.99 -17.74 -5.51
N PHE A 388 3.87 -18.35 -4.72
CA PHE A 388 3.48 -19.47 -3.85
C PHE A 388 2.69 -18.95 -2.65
N PRO A 389 1.77 -19.74 -2.06
CA PRO A 389 0.94 -19.29 -0.96
C PRO A 389 1.66 -18.69 0.24
N SER A 390 2.79 -19.24 0.70
CA SER A 390 3.56 -18.68 1.84
C SER A 390 4.08 -17.26 1.59
N SER A 391 4.30 -16.90 0.32
CA SER A 391 4.85 -15.62 -0.10
C SER A 391 3.96 -14.42 0.29
N GLY A 392 2.64 -14.64 0.31
CA GLY A 392 1.65 -13.62 0.65
C GLY A 392 1.68 -13.23 2.13
N PRO A 393 1.39 -14.16 3.07
CA PRO A 393 1.39 -13.87 4.50
C PRO A 393 2.74 -13.43 5.07
N VAL A 394 3.86 -14.00 4.56
CA VAL A 394 5.20 -13.49 4.92
C VAL A 394 5.36 -12.05 4.44
N GLY A 395 4.95 -11.74 3.21
CA GLY A 395 4.96 -10.37 2.69
C GLY A 395 4.15 -9.42 3.57
N LEU A 396 2.91 -9.79 3.92
CA LEU A 396 2.06 -9.01 4.83
C LEU A 396 2.75 -8.75 6.18
N SER A 397 3.39 -9.78 6.74
CA SER A 397 4.11 -9.68 8.02
C SER A 397 5.33 -8.75 7.94
N VAL A 398 6.14 -8.84 6.88
CA VAL A 398 7.27 -7.93 6.63
C VAL A 398 6.77 -6.49 6.48
N GLY A 399 5.68 -6.30 5.75
CA GLY A 399 5.02 -5.01 5.60
C GLY A 399 4.56 -4.43 6.93
N ALA A 400 3.84 -5.22 7.73
CA ALA A 400 3.31 -4.77 9.02
C ALA A 400 4.41 -4.44 10.03
N LEU A 401 5.51 -5.20 10.03
CA LEU A 401 6.70 -4.86 10.83
C LEU A 401 7.27 -3.49 10.44
N SER A 402 7.40 -3.21 9.13
CA SER A 402 7.82 -1.90 8.62
C SER A 402 6.83 -0.80 9.03
N GLY A 403 5.53 -1.02 8.84
CA GLY A 403 4.48 -0.06 9.19
C GLY A 403 4.47 0.29 10.68
N ASN A 404 4.56 -0.70 11.56
CA ASN A 404 4.66 -0.49 12.99
C ASN A 404 5.93 0.27 13.36
N TYR A 405 7.07 -0.13 12.82
CA TYR A 405 8.34 0.52 13.10
C TYR A 405 8.33 2.00 12.69
N VAL A 406 7.88 2.28 11.46
CA VAL A 406 7.76 3.66 10.96
C VAL A 406 6.82 4.47 11.84
N TYR A 407 5.66 3.93 12.21
CA TYR A 407 4.71 4.66 13.05
C TYR A 407 5.29 5.03 14.42
N GLU A 408 6.00 4.09 15.06
CA GLU A 408 6.63 4.29 16.38
C GLU A 408 7.83 5.22 16.34
N ASN A 409 8.57 5.21 15.23
CA ASN A 409 9.82 5.94 15.09
C ASN A 409 9.70 7.20 14.24
N PHE A 410 8.48 7.60 13.85
CA PHE A 410 8.25 8.71 12.94
C PHE A 410 8.80 10.04 13.45
N ALA A 411 8.89 10.22 14.77
CA ALA A 411 9.51 11.38 15.39
C ALA A 411 10.98 11.60 14.93
N LYS A 412 11.68 10.55 14.48
CA LYS A 412 13.08 10.63 14.02
C LYS A 412 13.27 11.38 12.71
N VAL A 413 12.20 11.56 11.91
CA VAL A 413 12.26 12.31 10.64
C VAL A 413 11.73 13.74 10.77
N VAL A 414 11.44 14.18 11.99
CA VAL A 414 11.04 15.55 12.29
C VAL A 414 12.30 16.44 12.34
N PRO A 415 12.36 17.58 11.63
CA PRO A 415 13.43 18.56 11.81
C PRO A 415 13.52 19.00 13.27
N ALA A 416 14.73 19.25 13.80
CA ALA A 416 14.94 19.58 15.21
C ALA A 416 13.98 20.70 15.69
N GLY A 417 13.02 20.35 16.55
CA GLY A 417 12.07 21.27 17.17
C GLY A 417 10.58 20.93 17.02
N GLY A 418 10.17 19.97 16.19
CA GLY A 418 8.74 19.65 15.96
C GLY A 418 8.10 18.79 17.05
N ALA A 419 6.85 19.08 17.40
CA ALA A 419 6.02 18.21 18.25
C ALA A 419 5.69 16.92 17.49
N ALA A 420 6.06 15.77 18.07
CA ALA A 420 5.66 14.47 17.56
C ALA A 420 4.19 14.21 17.90
N SER A 421 3.44 13.60 16.98
CA SER A 421 2.16 13.01 17.35
C SER A 421 2.39 11.91 18.39
N PRO A 422 1.54 11.82 19.43
CA PRO A 422 1.67 10.76 20.42
C PRO A 422 1.62 9.40 19.73
N ALA A 423 2.50 8.48 20.15
CA ALA A 423 2.48 7.12 19.66
C ALA A 423 1.12 6.49 20.03
N GLY A 424 0.29 6.21 19.03
CA GLY A 424 -0.91 5.40 19.21
C GLY A 424 -0.51 3.99 19.68
N PRO A 425 -1.40 3.26 20.39
CA PRO A 425 -1.12 1.90 20.85
C PRO A 425 -0.73 1.01 19.66
N ALA A 426 0.16 0.04 19.91
CA ALA A 426 0.46 -0.97 18.92
C ALA A 426 -0.80 -1.82 18.69
N ILE A 427 -1.20 -1.96 17.43
CA ILE A 427 -2.29 -2.86 17.03
C ILE A 427 -1.64 -4.09 16.42
N PRO A 428 -1.60 -5.23 17.13
CA PRO A 428 -1.00 -6.44 16.61
C PRO A 428 -1.87 -6.97 15.46
N LEU A 429 -1.39 -6.78 14.22
CA LEU A 429 -1.93 -7.46 13.05
C LEU A 429 -1.16 -8.78 12.90
N THR A 430 -1.80 -9.88 13.28
CA THR A 430 -1.28 -11.22 13.03
C THR A 430 -1.82 -11.71 11.70
N PHE A 431 -0.94 -11.80 10.71
CA PHE A 431 -1.20 -12.56 9.50
C PHE A 431 -0.71 -13.99 9.77
N SER A 432 -1.57 -15.00 9.62
CA SER A 432 -1.18 -16.39 9.87
C SER A 432 0.01 -16.78 8.99
N ASP A 433 0.95 -17.57 9.53
CA ASP A 433 2.22 -17.94 8.89
C ASP A 433 2.09 -18.96 7.74
N GLY A 434 0.87 -19.21 7.26
CA GLY A 434 0.63 -19.93 6.02
C GLY A 434 0.75 -21.45 6.13
N SER A 435 0.44 -22.08 7.27
CA SER A 435 0.04 -23.50 7.23
C SER A 435 -1.17 -23.61 6.32
N PHE A 436 -0.99 -24.17 5.12
CA PHE A 436 -2.02 -24.20 4.09
C PHE A 436 -2.99 -25.34 4.39
N GLU A 437 -3.84 -25.17 5.42
CA GLU A 437 -5.14 -25.81 5.38
C GLU A 437 -5.97 -25.08 4.33
N ASN A 438 -6.68 -25.84 3.51
CA ASN A 438 -7.42 -25.33 2.35
C ASN A 438 -8.56 -24.42 2.82
N VAL A 439 -8.34 -23.10 2.91
CA VAL A 439 -9.33 -22.13 3.40
C VAL A 439 -9.51 -20.97 2.40
N GLY A 440 -10.72 -20.87 1.86
CA GLY A 440 -11.15 -19.86 0.90
C GLY A 440 -11.13 -18.43 1.44
N ALA A 441 -11.05 -17.46 0.54
CA ALA A 441 -11.09 -16.04 0.88
C ALA A 441 -12.50 -15.61 1.38
N PRO A 442 -12.61 -14.60 2.26
CA PRO A 442 -13.89 -14.00 2.61
C PRO A 442 -14.56 -13.42 1.37
N GLN A 443 -15.84 -13.75 1.15
CA GLN A 443 -16.69 -13.07 0.17
C GLN A 443 -17.03 -11.67 0.69
N PRO A 444 -16.96 -10.61 -0.13
CA PRO A 444 -17.60 -9.34 0.20
C PRO A 444 -19.10 -9.59 0.37
N ALA A 445 -19.76 -8.88 1.30
CA ALA A 445 -21.18 -9.10 1.62
C ALA A 445 -22.05 -9.18 0.35
N ASP A 446 -22.69 -10.33 0.15
CA ASP A 446 -23.26 -10.78 -1.12
C ASP A 446 -24.43 -9.94 -1.64
N GLY A 447 -24.45 -9.79 -2.97
CA GLY A 447 -25.67 -9.85 -3.77
C GLY A 447 -25.84 -11.24 -4.39
N VAL A 448 -26.67 -12.07 -3.75
CA VAL A 448 -27.33 -13.34 -4.16
C VAL A 448 -26.81 -14.06 -5.42
N ILE A 449 -26.29 -15.30 -5.29
CA ILE A 449 -26.67 -16.53 -6.05
C ILE A 449 -26.48 -17.80 -5.17
N ALA A 450 -27.32 -18.81 -5.42
CA ALA A 450 -27.70 -19.99 -4.63
C ALA A 450 -26.61 -21.02 -4.24
N SER A 451 -27.01 -21.81 -3.23
CA SER A 451 -26.28 -22.68 -2.31
C SER A 451 -25.83 -24.06 -2.81
N GLY A 452 -24.63 -24.47 -2.39
CA GLY A 452 -24.19 -25.86 -2.14
C GLY A 452 -23.30 -25.88 -0.89
N PRO A 453 -23.18 -27.00 -0.13
CA PRO A 453 -22.52 -26.97 1.17
C PRO A 453 -21.01 -26.86 0.98
N ALA A 454 -20.42 -25.76 1.44
CA ALA A 454 -18.98 -25.53 1.42
C ALA A 454 -18.45 -25.41 2.87
N PRO A 455 -17.24 -25.91 3.16
CA PRO A 455 -16.66 -25.92 4.51
C PRO A 455 -16.17 -24.54 4.99
N VAL A 456 -16.04 -24.43 6.32
CA VAL A 456 -15.97 -23.20 7.14
C VAL A 456 -14.54 -22.63 7.27
N LEU A 457 -14.42 -21.30 7.34
CA LEU A 457 -13.16 -20.53 7.51
C LEU A 457 -12.82 -20.21 8.98
N PRO A 458 -11.53 -20.11 9.36
CA PRO A 458 -11.11 -19.74 10.71
C PRO A 458 -11.19 -18.23 10.99
N THR A 459 -11.27 -17.93 12.29
CA THR A 459 -11.52 -16.62 12.91
C THR A 459 -10.22 -15.89 13.25
N ILE A 460 -10.21 -14.56 13.15
CA ILE A 460 -9.19 -13.69 13.75
C ILE A 460 -9.33 -13.77 15.28
N THR A 461 -8.33 -14.30 15.99
CA THR A 461 -8.23 -14.14 17.45
C THR A 461 -7.46 -12.86 17.77
N LEU A 462 -8.17 -11.83 18.24
CA LEU A 462 -7.56 -10.74 18.98
C LEU A 462 -7.09 -11.29 20.33
N ALA A 463 -5.82 -11.09 20.68
CA ALA A 463 -5.42 -11.18 22.07
C ALA A 463 -6.04 -9.98 22.81
N SER A 464 -7.16 -10.19 23.51
CA SER A 464 -7.68 -9.20 24.43
C SER A 464 -6.78 -9.17 25.68
N GLU A 465 -5.92 -8.15 25.77
CA GLU A 465 -5.42 -7.77 27.09
C GLU A 465 -6.60 -7.20 27.88
N ALA A 466 -6.98 -7.92 28.94
CA ALA A 466 -7.91 -7.44 29.93
C ALA A 466 -7.34 -6.16 30.58
N SER A 467 -7.83 -4.99 30.18
CA SER A 467 -7.58 -3.77 30.92
C SER A 467 -8.56 -3.69 32.10
N SER A 468 -8.00 -3.77 33.30
CA SER A 468 -8.69 -3.45 34.55
C SER A 468 -9.10 -1.98 34.52
N ALA A 469 -10.39 -1.72 34.32
CA ALA A 469 -10.97 -0.39 34.49
C ALA A 469 -10.90 0.04 35.97
N PRO A 470 -10.51 1.30 36.29
CA PRO A 470 -10.62 1.82 37.64
C PRO A 470 -12.09 2.17 37.94
N SER A 471 -12.55 1.68 39.10
CA SER A 471 -13.86 1.93 39.69
C SER A 471 -14.13 3.41 39.94
N LEU A 472 -15.28 3.91 39.46
CA LEU A 472 -15.87 5.17 39.91
C LEU A 472 -16.92 4.91 41.01
N PRO A 473 -17.08 5.85 41.97
CA PRO A 473 -17.81 5.59 43.20
C PRO A 473 -19.32 5.71 43.03
N SER A 474 -20.03 4.87 43.79
CA SER A 474 -21.48 4.83 43.94
C SER A 474 -22.01 6.10 44.63
N SER A 475 -23.04 6.72 44.05
CA SER A 475 -24.04 7.49 44.80
C SER A 475 -25.40 6.80 44.70
N ALA A 476 -26.03 6.66 45.87
CA ALA A 476 -27.24 5.93 46.11
C ALA A 476 -28.47 6.85 46.12
N GLY A 477 -29.65 6.25 45.87
CA GLY A 477 -30.98 6.74 46.22
C GLY A 477 -31.57 7.72 45.21
N SER A 478 -32.82 7.64 44.77
CA SER A 478 -33.99 6.97 45.33
C SER A 478 -35.11 6.92 44.29
N ALA A 479 -35.87 5.83 44.32
CA ALA A 479 -37.04 5.56 43.49
C ALA A 479 -38.18 6.58 43.65
N LEU A 480 -38.90 6.86 42.56
CA LEU A 480 -40.33 7.17 42.57
C LEU A 480 -40.97 6.69 41.25
N THR A 481 -42.09 5.98 41.40
CA THR A 481 -42.97 5.33 40.42
C THR A 481 -43.73 6.28 39.48
N PRO A 482 -44.25 5.80 38.33
CA PRO A 482 -44.90 6.60 37.30
C PRO A 482 -46.43 6.70 37.48
N PRO A 483 -47.11 7.67 36.83
CA PRO A 483 -48.51 7.52 36.47
C PRO A 483 -48.69 7.41 34.95
N ALA A 484 -49.44 6.39 34.56
CA ALA A 484 -50.11 6.31 33.27
C ALA A 484 -51.47 7.00 33.36
N VAL A 485 -51.82 7.86 32.40
CA VAL A 485 -53.21 8.07 31.96
C VAL A 485 -53.22 8.44 30.47
N ALA A 486 -53.99 7.69 29.70
CA ALA A 486 -54.33 7.93 28.30
C ALA A 486 -55.56 8.83 28.16
N SER A 487 -55.77 9.32 26.93
CA SER A 487 -57.03 9.65 26.23
C SER A 487 -57.29 11.13 25.89
N GLY A 488 -57.39 11.36 24.57
CA GLY A 488 -58.51 12.06 23.93
C GLY A 488 -58.47 13.59 23.87
N ARG A 489 -58.03 14.14 22.73
CA ARG A 489 -58.91 14.67 21.68
C ARG A 489 -58.14 14.94 20.40
#